data_AF-A0A6I2RIS3-F1
#
_entry.id   AF-A0A6I2RIS3-F1
#
_cell.length_a   1.000
_cell.length_b   1.000
_cell.length_c   1.000
_cell.angle_alpha   90.00
_cell.angle_beta   90.00
_cell.angle_gamma   90.00
#
_symmetry.space_group_name_H-M   'P 1'
#
loop_
_entity.id
_entity.type
_entity.pdbx_description
1 polymer ?
#
loop_
_entity_poly.entity_id
_entity_poly.type
_entity_poly.pdbx_seq_one_letter_code
_entity_poly.pdbx_strand_id
1 'polypeptide(L)' 'MDEDFSLRLTDIGREVAEQTYEKHCFFTRRLIAAGVDPQTAEREACRMEHTISQRSFELLKGAVEPE' A
#
# COMPACT_ATOMS: atom_id res chain seq x y z
N MET A 1 -9.98 21.74 -16.73
CA MET A 1 -8.93 22.20 -15.79
C MET A 1 -9.62 23.18 -14.88
N ASP A 2 -9.62 22.90 -13.57
CA ASP A 2 -10.16 23.84 -12.58
C ASP A 2 -9.32 25.13 -12.56
N GLU A 3 -9.92 26.24 -12.13
CA GLU A 3 -9.29 27.57 -12.11
C GLU A 3 -8.02 27.64 -11.23
N ASP A 4 -7.83 26.66 -10.34
CA ASP A 4 -6.68 26.55 -9.43
C ASP A 4 -5.54 25.64 -9.93
N PHE A 5 -5.57 25.15 -11.18
CA PHE A 5 -4.59 24.18 -11.73
C PHE A 5 -4.46 22.87 -10.92
N SER A 6 -5.42 22.56 -10.03
CA SER A 6 -5.37 21.35 -9.21
C SER A 6 -5.85 20.13 -9.99
N LEU A 7 -5.15 19.01 -9.83
CA LEU A 7 -5.62 17.69 -10.26
C LEU A 7 -6.22 16.97 -9.06
N ARG A 8 -7.47 16.50 -9.22
CA ARG A 8 -8.17 15.71 -8.20
C ARG A 8 -8.41 14.32 -8.72
N LEU A 9 -8.32 13.34 -7.82
CA LEU A 9 -8.71 11.98 -8.14
C LEU A 9 -10.23 11.92 -8.32
N THR A 10 -10.67 11.18 -9.32
CA THR A 10 -12.06 10.72 -9.40
C THR A 10 -12.33 9.73 -8.26
N ASP A 11 -13.58 9.39 -7.99
CA ASP A 11 -13.91 8.42 -6.94
C ASP A 11 -13.23 7.06 -7.18
N ILE A 12 -13.20 6.61 -8.43
CA ILE A 12 -12.46 5.40 -8.85
C ILE A 12 -10.95 5.59 -8.62
N GLY A 13 -10.40 6.74 -9.00
CA GLY A 13 -8.98 7.03 -8.79
C GLY A 13 -8.59 7.05 -7.31
N ARG A 14 -9.48 7.53 -6.45
CA ARG A 14 -9.32 7.56 -4.99
C ARG A 14 -9.31 6.15 -4.42
N GLU A 15 -10.25 5.31 -4.84
CA GLU A 15 -10.35 3.92 -4.38
C GLU A 15 -9.07 3.14 -4.73
N VAL A 16 -8.57 3.29 -5.95
CA VAL A 16 -7.30 2.65 -6.37
C VAL A 16 -6.13 3.18 -5.54
N ALA A 17 -6.05 4.49 -5.31
CA ALA A 17 -5.00 5.08 -4.50
C ALA A 17 -5.03 4.58 -3.04
N GLU A 18 -6.21 4.47 -2.45
CA GLU A 18 -6.41 3.95 -1.10
C GLU A 18 -5.98 2.48 -1.00
N GLN A 19 -6.34 1.63 -1.97
CA GLN A 19 -5.91 0.22 -2.01
C GLN A 19 -4.38 0.09 -2.14
N THR A 20 -3.74 0.90 -2.97
CA THR A 20 -2.28 0.92 -3.09
C THR A 20 -1.63 1.38 -1.79
N TYR A 21 -2.15 2.44 -1.16
CA TYR A 21 -1.64 2.96 0.10
C TYR A 21 -1.81 1.98 1.26
N GLU A 22 -2.89 1.21 1.29
CA GLU A 22 -3.11 0.17 2.29
C GLU A 22 -2.01 -0.91 2.20
N LYS A 23 -1.70 -1.37 0.98
CA LYS A 23 -0.63 -2.34 0.73
C LYS A 23 0.73 -1.79 1.16
N HIS A 24 1.03 -0.54 0.80
CA HIS A 24 2.26 0.15 1.21
C HIS A 24 2.45 0.08 2.72
N CYS A 25 1.41 0.50 3.46
CA CYS A 25 1.44 0.57 4.92
C CYS A 25 1.54 -0.83 5.54
N PHE A 26 0.85 -1.81 4.98
CA PHE A 26 0.94 -3.19 5.43
C PHE A 26 2.37 -3.73 5.31
N PHE A 27 2.96 -3.70 4.10
CA PHE A 27 4.30 -4.25 3.89
C PHE A 27 5.37 -3.50 4.68
N THR A 28 5.30 -2.16 4.72
CA THR A 28 6.24 -1.35 5.50
C THR A 28 6.23 -1.75 6.97
N ARG A 29 5.04 -1.85 7.59
CA ARG A 29 4.92 -2.25 9.00
C ARG A 29 5.45 -3.66 9.25
N ARG A 30 5.19 -4.60 8.33
CA ARG A 30 5.64 -6.00 8.47
C ARG A 30 7.15 -6.13 8.30
N LEU A 31 7.75 -5.41 7.36
CA LEU A 31 9.20 -5.39 7.16
C LEU A 31 9.91 -4.77 8.36
N ILE A 32 9.39 -3.65 8.89
CA ILE A 32 9.92 -3.04 10.12
C ILE A 32 9.79 -4.01 11.31
N ALA A 33 8.64 -4.68 11.47
CA ALA A 33 8.45 -5.67 12.52
C ALA A 33 9.38 -6.89 12.39
N ALA A 34 9.80 -7.23 11.17
CA ALA A 34 10.80 -8.26 10.90
C ALA A 34 12.25 -7.81 11.15
N GLY A 35 12.47 -6.53 11.51
CA GLY A 35 13.79 -5.96 11.81
C GLY A 35 14.48 -5.26 10.64
N VAL A 36 13.77 -5.04 9.53
CA VAL A 36 14.28 -4.23 8.40
C VAL A 36 14.28 -2.76 8.80
N ASP A 37 15.32 -2.01 8.41
CA ASP A 37 15.35 -0.57 8.68
C ASP A 37 14.19 0.16 7.96
N PRO A 38 13.66 1.26 8.52
CA PRO A 38 12.50 1.94 7.96
C PRO A 38 12.65 2.40 6.50
N GLN A 39 13.84 2.86 6.09
CA GLN A 39 14.05 3.36 4.73
C GLN A 39 14.06 2.22 3.70
N THR A 40 14.67 1.09 4.07
CA THR A 40 14.62 -0.12 3.23
C THR A 40 13.21 -0.70 3.20
N ALA A 41 12.53 -0.76 4.35
CA ALA A 41 11.16 -1.25 4.44
C ALA A 41 10.19 -0.44 3.55
N GLU A 42 10.26 0.88 3.57
CA GLU A 42 9.45 1.76 2.72
C GLU A 42 9.72 1.52 1.23
N ARG A 43 11.01 1.45 0.86
CA ARG A 43 11.42 1.27 -0.54
C ARG A 43 11.05 -0.11 -1.10
N GLU A 44 11.09 -1.14 -0.26
CA GLU A 44 10.66 -2.49 -0.62
C GLU A 44 9.14 -2.60 -0.67
N ALA A 45 8.43 -2.03 0.30
CA ALA A 45 6.97 -1.96 0.31
C ALA A 45 6.42 -1.26 -0.94
N CYS A 46 7.06 -0.15 -1.35
CA CYS A 46 6.72 0.57 -2.59
C CYS A 46 6.79 -0.32 -3.85
N ARG A 47 7.70 -1.29 -3.89
CA ARG A 47 7.78 -2.25 -5.01
C ARG A 47 6.74 -3.36 -4.88
N MET A 48 6.53 -3.83 -3.66
CA MET A 48 5.60 -4.92 -3.36
C MET A 48 4.14 -4.51 -3.63
N GLU A 49 3.72 -3.30 -3.26
CA GLU A 49 2.33 -2.83 -3.44
C GLU A 49 1.87 -2.82 -4.90
N HIS A 50 2.79 -2.55 -5.84
CA HIS A 50 2.52 -2.51 -7.27
C HIS A 50 2.65 -3.88 -7.95
N THR A 51 3.32 -4.83 -7.32
CA THR A 51 3.59 -6.16 -7.88
C THR A 51 2.60 -7.22 -7.39
N ILE A 52 2.12 -7.08 -6.15
CA ILE A 52 1.28 -8.08 -5.48
C ILE A 52 -0.18 -7.89 -5.90
N SER A 53 -0.77 -8.98 -6.40
CA SER A 53 -2.21 -9.01 -6.74
C SER A 53 -3.07 -8.76 -5.51
N GLN A 54 -4.26 -8.16 -5.71
CA GLN A 54 -5.20 -7.90 -4.63
C GLN A 54 -5.54 -9.18 -3.84
N ARG A 55 -5.76 -10.30 -4.54
CA ARG A 55 -6.05 -11.59 -3.92
C ARG A 55 -4.90 -12.08 -3.03
N SER A 56 -3.66 -11.96 -3.49
CA SER A 56 -2.50 -12.34 -2.70
C SER A 56 -2.37 -11.46 -1.45
N PHE A 57 -2.62 -10.15 -1.59
CA PHE A 57 -2.60 -9.22 -0.47
C PHE A 57 -3.63 -9.57 0.62
N GLU A 58 -4.87 -9.87 0.24
CA GLU A 58 -5.93 -10.25 1.18
C GLU A 58 -5.59 -11.53 1.96
N LEU A 59 -5.05 -12.54 1.27
CA LEU A 59 -4.58 -13.78 1.92
C LEU A 59 -3.42 -13.52 2.88
N LEU A 60 -2.45 -12.69 2.47
CA LEU A 60 -1.32 -12.30 3.32
C LEU A 60 -1.79 -11.49 4.53
N LYS A 61 -2.78 -10.62 4.39
CA LYS A 61 -3.33 -9.85 5.50
C LYS A 61 -4.02 -10.76 6.52
N GLY A 62 -4.89 -11.66 6.05
CA GLY A 62 -5.61 -12.62 6.90
C GLY A 62 -4.70 -13.64 7.60
N ALA A 63 -3.56 -13.99 7.01
CA ALA A 63 -2.60 -14.91 7.64
C ALA A 63 -1.86 -14.31 8.86
N VAL A 64 -1.87 -12.98 9.04
CA VAL A 64 -1.06 -12.29 10.05
C VAL A 64 -1.91 -11.42 11.00
N GLU A 65 -3.24 -11.48 10.88
CA GLU A 65 -4.17 -10.98 11.89
C GLU A 65 -4.74 -12.21 12.62
N PRO A 66 -4.53 -12.35 13.94
CA PRO A 66 -5.19 -13.41 14.70
C PRO A 66 -6.70 -13.14 14.71
N GLU A 67 -7.51 -14.21 14.65
CA GLU A 67 -8.96 -14.17 14.93
C GLU A 67 -9.26 -13.57 16.32
#